data_AF-A0A150VMY8-F1
#
_entry.id   AF-A0A150VMY8-F1
#
_cell.length_a   1.000
_cell.length_b   1.000
_cell.length_c   1.000
_cell.angle_alpha   90.00
_cell.angle_beta   90.00
_cell.angle_gamma   90.00
#
_symmetry.space_group_name_H-M   'P 1'
#
loop_
_entity.id
_entity.type
_entity.pdbx_description
1 polymer ?
#
loop_
_entity_poly.entity_id
_entity_poly.type
_entity_poly.pdbx_seq_one_letter_code
_entity_poly.pdbx_strand_id
1 'polypeptide(L)'
;MVSGDGTAYEVALEGINHVVGAYSGRIREAREAGDGERVRLLLEERTAWSQKRGSLSPADRSAVDALTAESAEVLANLRSGAR
;
A
#
# COMPACT_ATOMS: atom_id res chain seq x y z
N MET A 1 -24.33 -13.65 -9.09
CA MET A 1 -22.96 -14.14 -8.82
C MET A 1 -22.05 -12.94 -8.84
N VAL A 2 -21.46 -12.56 -7.70
CA VAL A 2 -20.28 -11.69 -7.73
C VAL A 2 -19.16 -12.59 -8.26
N SER A 3 -18.71 -12.35 -9.49
CA SER A 3 -17.60 -13.09 -10.07
C SER A 3 -16.38 -12.98 -9.15
N GLY A 4 -15.63 -14.07 -8.95
CA GLY A 4 -14.47 -14.12 -8.04
C GLY A 4 -13.37 -13.07 -8.33
N ASP A 5 -13.41 -12.45 -9.51
CA ASP A 5 -12.55 -11.33 -9.91
C ASP A 5 -12.92 -10.02 -9.21
N GLY A 6 -14.20 -9.79 -8.93
CA GLY A 6 -14.66 -8.62 -8.18
C GLY A 6 -14.15 -8.64 -6.74
N THR A 7 -14.25 -9.79 -6.07
CA THR A 7 -13.79 -9.96 -4.69
C THR A 7 -12.28 -9.79 -4.55
N ALA A 8 -11.48 -10.32 -5.48
CA ALA A 8 -10.03 -10.17 -5.40
C ALA A 8 -9.58 -8.73 -5.67
N TYR A 9 -10.24 -8.05 -6.61
CA TYR A 9 -9.98 -6.64 -6.86
C TYR A 9 -10.28 -5.79 -5.61
N GLU A 10 -11.39 -6.04 -4.93
CA GLU A 10 -11.71 -5.37 -3.65
C GLU A 10 -10.66 -5.65 -2.57
N VAL A 11 -10.20 -6.90 -2.44
CA VAL A 11 -9.13 -7.28 -1.50
C VAL A 11 -7.84 -6.52 -1.82
N ALA A 12 -7.46 -6.42 -3.10
CA ALA A 12 -6.27 -5.66 -3.50
C ALA A 12 -6.40 -4.17 -3.17
N LEU A 13 -7.57 -3.56 -3.43
CA LEU A 13 -7.83 -2.17 -3.08
C LEU A 13 -7.74 -1.91 -1.57
N GLU A 14 -8.30 -2.80 -0.75
CA GLU A 14 -8.20 -2.72 0.70
C GLU A 14 -6.76 -2.89 1.18
N GLY A 15 -5.99 -3.79 0.56
CA GLY A 15 -4.55 -3.92 0.78
C GLY A 15 -3.80 -2.60 0.59
N ILE A 16 -4.04 -1.91 -0.53
CA ILE A 16 -3.45 -0.60 -0.81
C ILE A 16 -3.88 0.44 0.23
N ASN A 17 -5.17 0.48 0.60
CA ASN A 17 -5.69 1.41 1.59
C ASN A 17 -4.98 1.23 2.95
N HIS A 18 -4.76 -0.02 3.37
CA HIS A 18 -4.00 -0.32 4.58
C HIS A 18 -2.54 0.12 4.49
N VAL A 19 -1.86 -0.11 3.36
CA VAL A 19 -0.47 0.32 3.13
C VAL A 19 -0.37 1.85 3.21
N VAL A 20 -1.26 2.58 2.54
CA VAL A 20 -1.30 4.06 2.57
C VAL A 20 -1.56 4.57 3.99
N GLY A 21 -2.45 3.93 4.74
CA GLY A 21 -2.70 4.23 6.15
C GLY A 21 -1.45 4.03 7.02
N ALA A 22 -0.75 2.91 6.86
CA ALA A 22 0.48 2.59 7.59
C ALA A 22 1.60 3.59 7.31
N TYR A 23 1.82 3.96 6.04
CA TYR A 23 2.76 5.02 5.68
C TYR A 23 2.38 6.37 6.29
N SER A 24 1.09 6.71 6.33
CA SER A 24 0.62 7.96 6.93
C SER A 24 0.93 8.03 8.43
N GLY A 25 0.78 6.91 9.15
CA GLY A 25 1.20 6.80 10.55
C GLY A 25 2.71 7.04 10.72
N ARG A 26 3.54 6.38 9.90
CA ARG A 26 5.00 6.53 9.96
C ARG A 26 5.49 7.91 9.57
N ILE A 27 4.83 8.57 8.63
CA ILE A 27 5.12 9.96 8.27
C ILE A 27 4.88 10.87 9.48
N ARG A 28 3.79 10.65 10.22
CA ARG A 28 3.50 11.41 11.43
C ARG A 28 4.59 11.21 12.48
N GLU A 29 4.98 9.97 12.76
CA GLU A 29 6.06 9.64 13.70
C GLU A 29 7.38 10.32 13.30
N ALA A 30 7.76 10.25 12.01
CA ALA A 30 8.97 10.89 11.51
C ALA A 30 8.91 12.44 11.60
N ARG A 31 7.74 13.05 11.39
CA ARG A 31 7.54 14.51 11.61
C ARG A 31 7.71 14.89 13.07
N GLU A 32 7.14 14.12 13.99
CA GLU A 32 7.26 14.33 15.43
C GLU A 32 8.73 14.18 15.89
N ALA A 33 9.50 13.31 15.25
CA ALA A 33 10.94 13.15 15.48
C ALA A 33 11.83 14.20 14.78
N GLY A 34 11.27 15.06 13.92
CA GLY A 34 12.03 16.04 13.14
C GLY A 34 12.87 15.46 12.00
N ASP A 35 12.62 14.21 11.60
CA ASP A 35 13.37 13.51 10.55
C ASP A 35 12.78 13.83 9.15
N GLY A 36 13.21 14.97 8.61
CA GLY A 36 12.73 15.46 7.31
C GLY A 36 13.07 14.55 6.13
N GLU A 37 14.21 13.86 6.17
CA GLU A 37 14.61 12.90 5.13
C GLU A 37 13.68 11.69 5.14
N ARG A 38 13.42 11.13 6.32
CA ARG A 38 12.50 10.01 6.47
C ARG A 38 11.09 10.36 6.04
N VAL A 39 10.61 11.57 6.37
CA VAL A 39 9.32 12.07 5.89
C VAL A 39 9.26 12.09 4.36
N ARG A 40 10.30 12.59 3.68
CA ARG A 40 10.33 12.64 2.22
C ARG A 40 10.26 11.25 1.60
N LEU A 41 11.08 10.32 2.09
CA LEU A 41 11.13 8.94 1.61
C LEU A 41 9.78 8.22 1.80
N LEU A 42 9.15 8.39 2.96
CA LEU A 42 7.84 7.78 3.22
C LEU A 42 6.71 8.40 2.37
N LEU A 43 6.80 9.69 2.03
CA LEU A 43 5.85 10.35 1.13
C LEU A 43 5.96 9.84 -0.32
N GLU A 44 7.19 9.63 -0.80
CA GLU A 44 7.46 9.05 -2.12
C GLU A 44 6.83 7.65 -2.24
N GLU A 45 7.11 6.78 -1.27
CA GLU A 45 6.52 5.44 -1.18
C GLU A 45 4.98 5.47 -1.13
N ARG A 46 4.40 6.29 -0.24
CA ARG A 46 2.94 6.45 -0.13
C ARG A 46 2.31 6.90 -1.46
N THR A 47 2.99 7.77 -2.18
CA THR A 47 2.51 8.30 -3.47
C THR A 47 2.54 7.21 -4.54
N ALA A 48 3.61 6.42 -4.61
CA ALA A 48 3.69 5.27 -5.52
C ALA A 48 2.54 4.28 -5.29
N TRP A 49 2.24 3.95 -4.04
CA TRP A 49 1.11 3.09 -3.69
C TRP A 49 -0.25 3.68 -4.09
N SER A 50 -0.42 4.99 -3.94
CA SER A 50 -1.64 5.67 -4.37
C SER A 50 -1.81 5.65 -5.90
N GLN A 51 -0.71 5.71 -6.66
CA GLN A 51 -0.74 5.61 -8.13
C GLN A 51 -1.09 4.19 -8.60
N LYS A 52 -0.55 3.16 -7.94
CA LYS A 52 -0.88 1.75 -8.24
C LYS A 52 -2.38 1.47 -8.16
N ARG A 53 -3.08 2.11 -7.20
CA ARG A 53 -4.54 2.04 -7.09
C ARG A 53 -5.25 2.57 -8.33
N GLY A 54 -4.76 3.65 -8.93
CA GLY A 54 -5.35 4.26 -10.12
C GLY A 54 -5.13 3.45 -11.41
N SER A 55 -4.06 2.65 -11.46
CA SER A 55 -3.73 1.81 -12.61
C SER A 55 -4.31 0.39 -12.54
N LEU A 56 -4.87 -0.02 -11.39
CA LEU A 56 -5.37 -1.38 -11.21
C LEU A 56 -6.70 -1.58 -11.94
N SER A 57 -6.78 -2.67 -12.71
CA SER A 57 -8.01 -3.08 -13.40
C SER A 57 -8.51 -4.42 -12.85
N PRO A 58 -9.82 -4.58 -12.58
CA PRO A 58 -10.38 -5.86 -12.15
C PRO A 58 -10.27 -6.96 -13.21
N ALA A 59 -10.07 -6.60 -14.48
CA ALA A 59 -9.86 -7.56 -15.57
C ALA A 59 -8.43 -8.14 -15.59
N ASP A 60 -7.48 -7.49 -14.93
CA ASP A 60 -6.10 -7.96 -14.85
C ASP A 60 -5.88 -8.73 -13.54
N ARG A 61 -6.31 -10.00 -13.57
CA ARG A 61 -6.22 -10.89 -12.42
C ARG A 61 -4.79 -11.04 -11.90
N SER A 62 -3.81 -11.09 -12.81
CA SER A 62 -2.40 -11.22 -12.44
C SER A 62 -1.91 -10.00 -11.68
N ALA A 63 -2.27 -8.79 -12.13
CA ALA A 63 -1.92 -7.56 -11.42
C ALA A 63 -2.60 -7.46 -10.04
N VAL A 64 -3.87 -7.88 -9.94
CA VAL A 64 -4.63 -7.92 -8.68
C VAL A 64 -3.98 -8.84 -7.65
N ASP A 65 -3.63 -10.06 -8.05
CA ASP A 65 -3.02 -11.04 -7.14
C ASP A 65 -1.59 -10.61 -6.75
N ALA A 66 -0.80 -10.08 -7.69
CA ALA A 66 0.53 -9.53 -7.40
C ALA A 66 0.47 -8.37 -6.41
N LEU A 67 -0.46 -7.44 -6.59
CA LEU A 67 -0.60 -6.28 -5.71
C LEU A 67 -1.12 -6.66 -4.32
N THR A 68 -1.94 -7.70 -4.22
CA THR A 68 -2.38 -8.27 -2.95
C THR A 68 -1.19 -8.83 -2.16
N ALA A 69 -0.33 -9.63 -2.82
CA ALA A 69 0.87 -10.18 -2.19
C ALA A 69 1.86 -9.07 -1.78
N GLU A 70 2.12 -8.11 -2.67
CA GLU A 70 3.01 -6.99 -2.41
C GLU A 70 2.51 -6.13 -1.23
N SER A 71 1.19 -5.88 -1.16
CA SER A 71 0.59 -5.13 -0.06
C SER A 71 0.81 -5.82 1.29
N ALA A 72 0.65 -7.15 1.33
CA ALA A 72 0.87 -7.94 2.54
C ALA A 72 2.33 -7.90 3.00
N GLU A 73 3.28 -8.00 2.07
CA GLU A 73 4.71 -7.91 2.35
C GLU A 73 5.09 -6.52 2.91
N VAL A 74 4.66 -5.45 2.24
CA VAL A 74 4.95 -4.08 2.69
C VAL A 74 4.33 -3.81 4.06
N LEU A 75 3.11 -4.27 4.32
CA LEU A 75 2.51 -4.16 5.65
C LEU A 75 3.30 -4.91 6.73
N ALA A 76 3.82 -6.10 6.41
CA ALA A 76 4.65 -6.86 7.33
C ALA A 76 5.98 -6.15 7.64
N ASN A 77 6.63 -5.58 6.62
CA ASN A 77 7.87 -4.81 6.78
C ASN A 77 7.64 -3.53 7.57
N LEU A 78 6.59 -2.78 7.24
CA LEU A 78 6.20 -1.58 7.98
C LEU A 78 5.94 -1.90 9.44
N ARG A 79 5.17 -2.95 9.77
CA ARG A 79 4.91 -3.34 11.16
C ARG A 79 6.17 -3.77 11.91
N SER A 80 7.04 -4.54 11.27
CA SER A 80 8.29 -5.03 11.86
C SER A 80 9.33 -3.92 12.07
N GLY A 81 9.16 -2.76 11.42
CA GLY A 81 10.16 -1.70 11.41
C GLY A 81 11.40 -2.06 10.57
N ALA A 82 11.37 -3.20 9.88
CA ALA A 82 12.40 -3.63 8.95
C ALA A 82 12.25 -2.82 7.66
N ARG A 83 13.35 -2.19 7.24
CA ARG A 83 13.49 -1.58 5.92
C ARG A 83 14.57 -2.33 5.16
#